data_AF-A0A4R4JQ85-F1
#
_entry.id   AF-A0A4R4JQ85-F1
#
_cell.length_a   1.000
_cell.length_b   1.000
_cell.length_c   1.000
_cell.angle_alpha   90.00
_cell.angle_beta   90.00
_cell.angle_gamma   90.00
#
_symmetry.space_group_name_H-M   'P 1'
#
loop_
_entity.id
_entity.type
_entity.pdbx_description
1 polymer ?
#
loop_
_entity_poly.entity_id
_entity_poly.type
_entity_poly.pdbx_seq_one_letter_code
_entity_poly.pdbx_strand_id
1 'polypeptide(L)'
;MLSAYTVILCAFYLMKEENAMSEGDRKGHDRDMQTIGSVDSKGGDGEVLANHDTMTVTSDRKSDRGWGGGSGNSGDHERIDRTGKNEGVNLSLFPEAQASAAIGAQPMNISVIDGLWGFTLLRKQIASAVSSTLTRLGSVALDAAPYVGRFAGVAVGAMWPSDLKIPEDEKFKAERQRMIIQAIQASQVTKTPVSQLATMSSVVTDIQVQDVIERDKQTLAIVRTPAKTVSVPVVKAVKTKRQNVFTAKVVPNMPSVHIRISDPSRRKIFGRREVTPIADVPIKPYTPAPVKNTVDAIVHFPVGSNAEPVYVSVTTVLSSAEAKKQAAEAKQQQEKWEKAHPVEAAERRLYEAEQVFKPLDKIYQEKLKILNQVKNTPEGKALADPVKNPLVFIKDIEIDGKKLKVEIKTDNKKGLDILLKEGVKAYMLAMTRSDFEKLQSIKDPKEAPLQTSAAFLKAIYYERFGRRLLDAWKKINPAQNEFNIAMENRKKAEQAKSEAEKNRDKVKEENRKERKGVKEAGHDYYPAPKTEEIKGLGELKRGPQKTPKQNGGGKRKRWIGEKGRRIYEWDSQHGELEGYRVSDGQHIGVFDHKTGKQLAAADPKRSIKKFL
;
A
#
# COMPACT_ATOMS: atom_id res chain seq x y z
N MET A 1 -3.15 2.89 75.81
CA MET A 1 -2.58 2.91 74.43
C MET A 1 -1.84 1.62 74.03
N LEU A 2 -1.28 0.80 74.94
CA LEU A 2 -0.63 -0.47 74.55
C LEU A 2 -1.59 -1.64 74.23
N SER A 3 -2.85 -1.61 74.66
CA SER A 3 -3.79 -2.74 74.47
C SER A 3 -4.44 -2.80 73.08
N ALA A 4 -4.59 -1.67 72.38
CA ALA A 4 -5.17 -1.64 71.03
C ALA A 4 -4.22 -2.21 69.96
N TYR A 5 -2.91 -2.03 70.14
CA TYR A 5 -1.89 -2.60 69.25
C TYR A 5 -1.81 -4.12 69.37
N THR A 6 -1.96 -4.67 70.57
CA THR A 6 -1.89 -6.12 70.82
C THR A 6 -3.08 -6.89 70.24
N VAL A 7 -4.29 -6.33 70.27
CA VAL A 7 -5.47 -6.95 69.65
C VAL A 7 -5.39 -6.90 68.12
N ILE A 8 -4.86 -5.81 67.55
CA ILE A 8 -4.58 -5.69 66.11
C ILE A 8 -3.43 -6.61 65.67
N LEU A 9 -2.41 -6.83 66.52
CA LEU A 9 -1.32 -7.78 66.25
C LEU A 9 -1.78 -9.25 66.35
N CYS A 10 -2.64 -9.61 67.31
CA CYS A 10 -3.26 -10.94 67.38
C CYS A 10 -4.17 -11.22 66.19
N ALA A 11 -4.90 -10.20 65.70
CA ALA A 11 -5.66 -10.27 64.45
C ALA A 11 -4.77 -10.57 63.24
N PHE A 12 -3.60 -9.93 63.16
CA PHE A 12 -2.61 -10.18 62.11
C PHE A 12 -1.98 -11.57 62.18
N TYR A 13 -1.85 -12.14 63.38
CA TYR A 13 -1.22 -13.46 63.59
C TYR A 13 -2.19 -14.61 63.21
N LEU A 14 -3.46 -14.52 63.57
CA LEU A 14 -4.49 -15.52 63.22
C LEU A 14 -4.83 -15.55 61.71
N MET A 15 -4.78 -14.39 61.02
CA MET A 15 -5.00 -14.33 59.56
C MET A 15 -3.84 -14.91 58.72
N LYS A 16 -2.65 -15.07 59.32
CA LYS A 16 -1.49 -15.66 58.63
C LYS A 16 -1.60 -17.20 58.55
N GLU A 17 -2.31 -17.83 59.49
CA GLU A 17 -2.55 -19.28 59.51
C GLU A 17 -3.72 -19.72 58.60
N GLU A 18 -4.78 -18.92 58.45
CA GLU A 18 -5.89 -19.25 57.52
C GLU A 18 -5.51 -19.10 56.04
N ASN A 19 -4.65 -18.15 55.67
CA ASN A 19 -4.16 -18.02 54.28
C ASN A 19 -3.26 -19.20 53.86
N ALA A 20 -2.56 -19.84 54.80
CA ALA A 20 -1.74 -21.02 54.52
C ALA A 20 -2.60 -22.27 54.23
N MET A 21 -3.84 -22.33 54.74
CA MET A 21 -4.78 -23.43 54.45
C MET A 21 -5.59 -23.26 53.16
N SER A 22 -5.68 -22.05 52.59
CA SER A 22 -6.39 -21.81 51.32
C SER A 22 -5.50 -21.89 50.06
N GLU A 23 -4.18 -22.00 50.20
CA GLU A 23 -3.24 -22.18 49.07
C GLU A 23 -3.05 -23.65 48.64
N GLY A 24 -3.66 -24.61 49.35
CA GLY A 24 -3.57 -26.04 49.05
C GLY A 24 -4.35 -26.53 47.82
N ASP A 25 -5.38 -25.79 47.37
CA ASP A 25 -6.32 -26.26 46.33
C ASP A 25 -6.34 -25.40 45.06
N ARG A 26 -5.16 -25.04 44.54
CA ARG A 26 -4.99 -24.59 43.14
C ARG A 26 -3.79 -25.28 42.48
N LYS A 27 -3.82 -26.61 42.42
CA LYS A 27 -3.08 -27.40 41.41
C LYS A 27 -4.08 -28.12 40.53
N GLY A 28 -4.49 -27.46 39.45
CA GLY A 28 -5.35 -28.06 38.45
C GLY A 28 -5.57 -27.12 37.28
N HIS A 29 -4.90 -27.44 36.17
CA HIS A 29 -5.03 -26.86 34.83
C HIS A 29 -4.21 -25.59 34.58
N ASP A 30 -3.01 -25.79 34.05
CA ASP A 30 -2.66 -25.29 32.71
C ASP A 30 -1.51 -26.14 32.15
N ARG A 31 -1.84 -26.92 31.11
CA ARG A 31 -0.89 -27.49 30.15
C ARG A 31 -0.93 -26.61 28.91
N ASP A 32 0.24 -26.45 28.31
CA ASP A 32 0.51 -25.94 26.96
C ASP A 32 0.61 -24.42 26.80
N MET A 33 1.83 -23.90 27.02
CA MET A 33 2.40 -22.94 26.07
C MET A 33 3.93 -23.02 26.06
N GLN A 34 4.46 -23.68 25.02
CA GLN A 34 5.88 -23.69 24.67
C GLN A 34 6.31 -22.27 24.26
N THR A 35 7.33 -21.74 24.94
CA THR A 35 8.15 -20.62 24.46
C THR A 35 9.58 -21.13 24.28
N ILE A 36 10.03 -21.19 23.04
CA ILE A 36 11.41 -21.49 22.67
C ILE A 36 12.12 -20.14 22.48
N GLY A 37 12.97 -19.78 23.43
CA GLY A 37 14.00 -18.75 23.29
C GLY A 37 15.36 -19.40 23.58
N SER A 38 16.15 -19.65 22.53
CA SER A 38 17.49 -20.24 22.63
C SER A 38 18.56 -19.15 22.72
N VAL A 39 19.06 -18.97 23.93
CA VAL A 39 20.46 -18.80 24.38
C VAL A 39 21.52 -18.54 23.30
N ASP A 40 22.16 -17.36 23.42
CA ASP A 40 23.50 -17.05 22.93
C ASP A 40 24.54 -17.49 23.97
N SER A 41 25.48 -18.35 23.58
CA SER A 41 26.67 -18.68 24.38
C SER A 41 27.90 -17.94 23.88
N LYS A 42 28.45 -17.08 24.73
CA LYS A 42 29.82 -16.56 24.67
C LYS A 42 30.80 -17.66 25.10
N GLY A 43 31.92 -17.77 24.40
CA GLY A 43 33.12 -18.47 24.84
C GLY A 43 34.31 -17.93 24.07
N GLY A 44 35.30 -17.40 24.78
CA GLY A 44 36.55 -16.91 24.21
C GLY A 44 37.74 -17.83 24.51
N ASP A 45 38.87 -17.38 23.96
CA ASP A 45 40.25 -17.48 24.47
C ASP A 45 41.12 -18.69 24.04
N GLY A 46 42.37 -18.37 23.60
CA GLY A 46 43.52 -19.28 23.42
C GLY A 46 43.97 -19.42 21.95
N GLU A 47 44.76 -18.55 21.32
CA GLU A 47 46.21 -18.26 21.45
C GLU A 47 47.16 -19.31 20.80
N VAL A 48 48.28 -18.83 20.20
CA VAL A 48 49.54 -19.56 19.82
C VAL A 48 49.50 -20.33 18.46
N LEU A 49 50.39 -20.24 17.44
CA LEU A 49 51.71 -19.64 17.12
C LEU A 49 51.87 -19.63 15.57
N ALA A 50 52.32 -18.55 14.94
CA ALA A 50 53.66 -18.31 14.35
C ALA A 50 54.09 -19.18 13.12
N ASN A 51 54.32 -18.45 12.02
CA ASN A 51 55.56 -18.41 11.21
C ASN A 51 55.76 -19.24 9.92
N HIS A 52 56.26 -18.48 8.92
CA HIS A 52 57.16 -18.81 7.80
C HIS A 52 56.59 -19.68 6.65
N ASP A 53 57.03 -19.58 5.41
CA ASP A 53 57.66 -18.56 4.54
C ASP A 53 57.89 -19.35 3.24
N THR A 54 57.72 -18.71 2.06
CA THR A 54 58.40 -19.10 0.79
C THR A 54 58.11 -20.51 0.21
N MET A 55 58.26 -20.89 -1.06
CA MET A 55 58.78 -20.34 -2.30
C MET A 55 58.10 -21.07 -3.48
N THR A 56 58.07 -20.38 -4.62
CA THR A 56 57.86 -20.85 -6.00
C THR A 56 58.59 -22.14 -6.41
N VAL A 57 57.92 -23.00 -7.19
CA VAL A 57 58.56 -23.86 -8.22
C VAL A 57 57.65 -23.96 -9.45
N THR A 58 58.20 -23.54 -10.58
CA THR A 58 57.72 -23.78 -11.95
C THR A 58 58.24 -25.13 -12.46
N SER A 59 57.45 -25.87 -13.23
CA SER A 59 58.00 -26.72 -14.30
C SER A 59 56.95 -27.13 -15.34
N ASP A 60 57.26 -26.83 -16.60
CA ASP A 60 56.64 -27.33 -17.83
C ASP A 60 56.77 -28.86 -18.00
N ARG A 61 55.77 -29.50 -18.63
CA ARG A 61 55.97 -30.45 -19.77
C ARG A 61 54.66 -30.98 -20.36
N LYS A 62 54.69 -31.14 -21.68
CA LYS A 62 53.63 -31.60 -22.61
C LYS A 62 53.58 -33.13 -22.77
N SER A 63 52.44 -33.60 -23.32
CA SER A 63 52.17 -34.85 -24.08
C SER A 63 52.20 -36.17 -23.29
N ASP A 64 51.36 -37.19 -23.49
CA ASP A 64 50.62 -37.65 -24.69
C ASP A 64 49.41 -38.56 -24.32
N ARG A 65 48.38 -38.53 -25.17
CA ARG A 65 47.41 -39.60 -25.58
C ARG A 65 46.66 -40.50 -24.56
N GLY A 66 45.34 -40.56 -24.76
CA GLY A 66 44.50 -41.68 -24.35
C GLY A 66 43.01 -41.42 -24.59
N TRP A 67 42.52 -41.70 -25.80
CA TRP A 67 41.10 -41.79 -26.11
C TRP A 67 40.44 -42.91 -25.30
N GLY A 68 39.37 -42.59 -24.58
CA GLY A 68 38.46 -43.55 -23.97
C GLY A 68 37.06 -42.94 -23.94
N GLY A 69 36.22 -43.34 -24.90
CA GLY A 69 34.84 -42.89 -25.01
C GLY A 69 34.01 -43.32 -23.81
N GLY A 70 33.15 -42.41 -23.35
CA GLY A 70 32.23 -42.67 -22.25
C GLY A 70 31.12 -41.63 -22.21
N SER A 71 30.01 -41.96 -22.87
CA SER A 71 28.64 -41.69 -22.40
C SER A 71 28.38 -40.32 -21.78
N GLY A 72 27.76 -39.43 -22.56
CA GLY A 72 27.24 -38.15 -22.10
C GLY A 72 26.33 -38.31 -20.87
N ASN A 73 26.77 -37.72 -19.76
CA ASN A 73 25.94 -37.45 -18.61
C ASN A 73 25.99 -35.95 -18.35
N SER A 74 24.83 -35.32 -18.43
CA SER A 74 24.58 -33.90 -18.17
C SER A 74 24.95 -33.58 -16.71
N GLY A 75 26.19 -33.16 -16.49
CA GLY A 75 26.71 -32.82 -15.17
C GLY A 75 26.46 -31.36 -14.82
N ASP A 76 25.75 -31.16 -13.72
CA ASP A 76 25.70 -29.90 -12.98
C ASP A 76 27.13 -29.37 -12.75
N HIS A 77 27.39 -28.13 -13.16
CA HIS A 77 28.71 -27.49 -13.04
C HIS A 77 28.97 -26.95 -11.61
N GLU A 78 28.86 -27.80 -10.59
CA GLU A 78 29.59 -27.62 -9.34
C GLU A 78 30.81 -28.56 -9.38
N ARG A 79 32.00 -28.02 -9.64
CA ARG A 79 33.25 -28.76 -9.38
C ARG A 79 33.47 -28.76 -7.88
N ILE A 80 33.09 -29.85 -7.22
CA ILE A 80 33.50 -30.13 -5.86
C ILE A 80 34.91 -30.73 -5.94
N ASP A 81 35.91 -29.98 -5.48
CA ASP A 81 37.22 -30.55 -5.22
C ASP A 81 37.17 -31.45 -3.96
N ARG A 82 38.17 -32.31 -3.78
CA ARG A 82 38.27 -33.18 -2.60
C ARG A 82 38.54 -32.43 -1.29
N THR A 83 38.50 -31.08 -1.29
CA THR A 83 38.74 -30.24 -0.10
C THR A 83 37.48 -29.53 0.41
N GLY A 84 36.34 -29.68 -0.28
CA GLY A 84 35.05 -29.18 0.20
C GLY A 84 34.88 -27.67 0.09
N LYS A 85 35.70 -26.97 -0.71
CA LYS A 85 35.51 -25.55 -1.01
C LYS A 85 34.73 -25.40 -2.32
N ASN A 86 33.52 -24.83 -2.23
CA ASN A 86 32.71 -24.49 -3.39
C ASN A 86 33.40 -23.38 -4.20
N GLU A 87 34.04 -23.73 -5.32
CA GLU A 87 34.38 -22.75 -6.36
C GLU A 87 33.06 -22.25 -6.95
N GLY A 88 32.66 -21.03 -6.60
CA GLY A 88 31.41 -20.44 -7.08
C GLY A 88 31.32 -20.41 -8.62
N VAL A 89 30.10 -20.39 -9.15
CA VAL A 89 29.86 -20.35 -10.61
C VAL A 89 30.51 -19.10 -11.23
N ASN A 90 31.29 -19.28 -12.30
CA ASN A 90 31.89 -18.17 -13.04
C ASN A 90 30.81 -17.40 -13.82
N LEU A 91 30.44 -16.22 -13.32
CA LEU A 91 29.34 -15.41 -13.87
C LEU A 91 29.69 -14.72 -15.19
N SER A 92 30.96 -14.56 -15.52
CA SER A 92 31.43 -14.07 -16.82
C SER A 92 31.24 -15.11 -17.93
N LEU A 93 31.13 -16.40 -17.57
CA LEU A 93 30.83 -17.50 -18.50
C LEU A 93 29.36 -17.94 -18.43
N PHE A 94 28.78 -17.93 -17.23
CA PHE A 94 27.40 -18.35 -16.94
C PHE A 94 26.58 -17.20 -16.35
N PRO A 95 26.33 -16.13 -17.12
CA PRO A 95 25.61 -14.97 -16.62
C PRO A 95 24.18 -15.31 -16.16
N GLU A 96 23.55 -16.36 -16.69
CA GLU A 96 22.24 -16.87 -16.26
C GLU A 96 22.19 -17.43 -14.83
N ALA A 97 23.35 -17.72 -14.22
CA ALA A 97 23.45 -18.30 -12.89
C ALA A 97 23.41 -17.23 -11.78
N GLN A 98 23.33 -15.94 -12.12
CA GLN A 98 23.29 -14.85 -11.15
C GLN A 98 22.07 -14.91 -10.23
N ALA A 99 20.91 -15.29 -10.76
CA ALA A 99 19.65 -15.29 -10.03
C ALA A 99 18.67 -16.33 -10.60
N SER A 100 17.77 -16.84 -9.75
CA SER A 100 16.64 -17.68 -10.16
C SER A 100 15.33 -16.92 -9.96
N ALA A 101 14.67 -16.55 -11.04
CA ALA A 101 13.40 -15.85 -11.05
C ALA A 101 12.24 -16.84 -11.21
N ALA A 102 11.40 -16.97 -10.18
CA ALA A 102 10.09 -17.59 -10.31
C ALA A 102 9.07 -16.57 -10.84
N ILE A 103 8.10 -17.05 -11.64
CA ILE A 103 7.10 -16.19 -12.27
C ILE A 103 6.19 -15.61 -11.19
N GLY A 104 6.05 -14.28 -11.15
CA GLY A 104 5.27 -13.61 -10.12
C GLY A 104 5.86 -13.70 -8.70
N ALA A 105 7.14 -14.07 -8.57
CA ALA A 105 7.88 -14.01 -7.32
C ALA A 105 8.46 -12.60 -7.08
N GLN A 106 9.26 -12.47 -6.03
CA GLN A 106 9.89 -11.21 -5.65
C GLN A 106 10.90 -10.73 -6.70
N PRO A 107 11.11 -9.40 -6.81
CA PRO A 107 12.10 -8.84 -7.72
C PRO A 107 13.52 -9.31 -7.35
N MET A 108 14.35 -9.53 -8.36
CA MET A 108 15.71 -10.10 -8.19
C MET A 108 16.76 -9.09 -8.63
N ASN A 109 17.84 -8.97 -7.86
CA ASN A 109 19.00 -8.17 -8.26
C ASN A 109 19.94 -8.98 -9.17
N ILE A 110 20.42 -8.34 -10.23
CA ILE A 110 21.43 -8.85 -11.16
C ILE A 110 22.40 -7.72 -11.52
N SER A 111 23.53 -8.06 -12.14
CA SER A 111 24.52 -7.09 -12.58
C SER A 111 25.06 -7.45 -13.96
N VAL A 112 25.46 -6.44 -14.71
CA VAL A 112 26.33 -6.65 -15.88
C VAL A 112 27.72 -6.99 -15.36
N ILE A 113 28.31 -8.08 -15.86
CA ILE A 113 29.66 -8.55 -15.52
C ILE A 113 30.32 -8.88 -16.86
N ASP A 114 31.42 -8.20 -17.20
CA ASP A 114 32.13 -8.36 -18.47
C ASP A 114 31.22 -8.23 -19.73
N GLY A 115 30.27 -7.30 -19.67
CA GLY A 115 29.29 -7.10 -20.76
C GLY A 115 28.21 -8.19 -20.87
N LEU A 116 28.17 -9.14 -19.93
CA LEU A 116 27.20 -10.23 -19.89
C LEU A 116 26.35 -10.17 -18.63
N TRP A 117 25.09 -10.58 -18.78
CA TRP A 117 24.11 -10.58 -17.70
C TRP A 117 22.98 -11.55 -18.01
N GLY A 118 22.35 -12.08 -16.97
CA GLY A 118 21.34 -13.12 -17.15
C GLY A 118 20.71 -13.60 -15.86
N PHE A 119 19.69 -14.43 -16.01
CA PHE A 119 19.04 -15.12 -14.91
C PHE A 119 18.43 -16.44 -15.38
N THR A 120 18.11 -17.31 -14.44
CA THR A 120 17.38 -18.55 -14.65
C THR A 120 15.89 -18.30 -14.40
N LEU A 121 15.05 -18.56 -15.38
CA LEU A 121 13.59 -18.50 -15.29
C LEU A 121 13.04 -19.88 -14.90
N LEU A 122 12.34 -19.96 -13.78
CA LEU A 122 11.72 -21.18 -13.29
C LEU A 122 10.34 -21.39 -13.92
N ARG A 123 10.18 -22.50 -14.66
CA ARG A 123 8.92 -22.85 -15.33
C ARG A 123 7.84 -23.27 -14.33
N LYS A 124 6.57 -22.98 -14.67
CA LYS A 124 5.36 -23.48 -14.01
C LYS A 124 5.23 -23.17 -12.50
N GLN A 125 6.11 -22.35 -11.93
CA GLN A 125 6.00 -21.86 -10.57
C GLN A 125 5.49 -20.43 -10.59
N ILE A 126 4.17 -20.26 -10.54
CA ILE A 126 3.54 -18.95 -10.33
C ILE A 126 3.48 -18.72 -8.82
N ALA A 127 4.28 -17.78 -8.30
CA ALA A 127 4.23 -17.42 -6.90
C ALA A 127 2.96 -16.61 -6.58
N SER A 128 2.39 -16.86 -5.39
CA SER A 128 1.12 -16.24 -4.96
C SER A 128 1.24 -14.73 -4.67
N ALA A 129 2.45 -14.23 -4.39
CA ALA A 129 2.68 -12.85 -3.98
C ALA A 129 2.22 -11.84 -5.05
N VAL A 130 2.72 -11.95 -6.29
CA VAL A 130 2.29 -11.05 -7.38
C VAL A 130 0.84 -11.33 -7.78
N SER A 131 0.40 -12.58 -7.78
CA SER A 131 -0.99 -12.93 -8.12
C SER A 131 -2.00 -12.19 -7.23
N SER A 132 -1.81 -12.20 -5.91
CA SER A 132 -2.67 -11.48 -4.97
C SER A 132 -2.67 -9.96 -5.21
N THR A 133 -1.52 -9.41 -5.59
CA THR A 133 -1.35 -7.99 -5.94
C THR A 133 -2.14 -7.65 -7.21
N LEU A 134 -2.05 -8.49 -8.25
CA LEU A 134 -2.78 -8.32 -9.50
C LEU A 134 -4.30 -8.43 -9.28
N THR A 135 -4.77 -9.38 -8.47
CA THR A 135 -6.20 -9.49 -8.12
C THR A 135 -6.71 -8.22 -7.43
N ARG A 136 -5.93 -7.67 -6.49
CA ARG A 136 -6.27 -6.43 -5.79
C ARG A 136 -6.28 -5.22 -6.74
N LEU A 137 -5.30 -5.09 -7.63
CA LEU A 137 -5.30 -4.06 -8.67
C LEU A 137 -6.45 -4.25 -9.67
N GLY A 138 -6.89 -5.49 -9.86
CA GLY A 138 -8.06 -5.90 -10.63
C GLY A 138 -9.35 -5.21 -10.18
N SER A 139 -9.53 -5.01 -8.88
CA SER A 139 -10.77 -4.51 -8.27
C SER A 139 -10.85 -2.98 -8.11
N VAL A 140 -9.83 -2.23 -8.53
CA VAL A 140 -9.78 -0.77 -8.39
C VAL A 140 -10.66 -0.08 -9.43
N ALA A 141 -11.52 0.82 -8.97
CA ALA A 141 -12.23 1.79 -9.82
C ALA A 141 -11.29 2.94 -10.22
N LEU A 142 -10.75 2.86 -11.43
CA LEU A 142 -9.71 3.75 -11.95
C LEU A 142 -10.25 5.08 -12.49
N ASP A 143 -11.57 5.18 -12.62
CA ASP A 143 -12.34 6.39 -12.93
C ASP A 143 -12.61 7.28 -11.71
N ALA A 144 -12.37 6.76 -10.50
CA ALA A 144 -12.51 7.54 -9.28
C ALA A 144 -11.43 8.64 -9.21
N ALA A 145 -11.79 9.79 -8.66
CA ALA A 145 -10.95 10.96 -8.50
C ALA A 145 -9.49 10.76 -8.03
N PRO A 146 -9.17 9.89 -7.04
CA PRO A 146 -7.77 9.65 -6.68
C PRO A 146 -6.95 9.05 -7.83
N TYR A 147 -7.58 8.42 -8.83
CA TYR A 147 -6.94 7.74 -9.96
C TYR A 147 -7.11 8.45 -11.31
N VAL A 148 -7.92 9.51 -11.40
CA VAL A 148 -8.09 10.28 -12.64
C VAL A 148 -6.73 10.85 -13.09
N GLY A 149 -6.31 10.49 -14.31
CA GLY A 149 -5.01 10.88 -14.86
C GLY A 149 -3.80 10.26 -14.14
N ARG A 150 -4.00 9.19 -13.36
CA ARG A 150 -3.00 8.53 -12.51
C ARG A 150 -3.00 7.01 -12.70
N PHE A 151 -1.94 6.38 -12.21
CA PHE A 151 -1.84 4.94 -12.15
C PHE A 151 -2.31 4.43 -10.79
N ALA A 152 -3.10 3.36 -10.74
CA ALA A 152 -3.26 2.62 -9.49
C ALA A 152 -2.11 1.65 -9.37
N GLY A 153 -1.41 1.66 -8.24
CA GLY A 153 -0.30 0.74 -8.04
C GLY A 153 -0.18 0.18 -6.64
N VAL A 154 0.57 -0.92 -6.54
CA VAL A 154 0.97 -1.57 -5.31
C VAL A 154 2.48 -1.70 -5.32
N ALA A 155 3.13 -1.24 -4.26
CA ALA A 155 4.57 -1.44 -4.09
C ALA A 155 4.86 -2.92 -3.81
N VAL A 156 5.79 -3.51 -4.55
CA VAL A 156 6.14 -4.94 -4.47
C VAL A 156 7.58 -5.20 -4.05
N GLY A 157 8.42 -4.16 -4.02
CA GLY A 157 9.78 -4.27 -3.48
C GLY A 157 10.37 -2.89 -3.15
N ALA A 158 10.91 -2.75 -1.95
CA ALA A 158 11.74 -1.59 -1.60
C ALA A 158 13.17 -1.84 -2.10
N MET A 159 13.73 -0.89 -2.84
CA MET A 159 15.12 -0.94 -3.27
C MET A 159 15.95 -0.11 -2.28
N TRP A 160 16.97 -0.74 -1.69
CA TRP A 160 17.90 -0.07 -0.78
C TRP A 160 19.23 0.14 -1.51
N PRO A 161 19.61 1.39 -1.83
CA PRO A 161 20.89 1.65 -2.47
C PRO A 161 22.11 1.32 -1.59
N SER A 162 21.95 1.25 -0.26
CA SER A 162 23.04 1.57 0.68
C SER A 162 23.28 0.63 1.87
N ASP A 163 23.02 -0.68 1.80
CA ASP A 163 23.32 -1.61 2.92
C ASP A 163 24.37 -2.70 2.63
N LEU A 164 25.24 -2.50 1.64
CA LEU A 164 26.45 -3.33 1.49
C LEU A 164 27.64 -2.40 1.28
N LYS A 165 28.49 -2.27 2.31
CA LYS A 165 29.78 -1.57 2.27
C LYS A 165 30.59 -2.08 1.08
N ILE A 166 30.56 -1.39 -0.06
CA ILE A 166 31.27 -1.79 -1.28
C ILE A 166 32.07 -0.57 -1.76
N PRO A 167 33.34 -0.73 -2.18
CA PRO A 167 34.21 0.38 -2.54
C PRO A 167 33.61 1.25 -3.65
N GLU A 168 33.67 2.58 -3.46
CA GLU A 168 33.06 3.58 -4.35
C GLU A 168 33.92 3.95 -5.57
N ASP A 169 34.79 3.07 -6.06
CA ASP A 169 35.63 3.40 -7.22
C ASP A 169 34.80 3.48 -8.52
N GLU A 170 35.19 4.36 -9.44
CA GLU A 170 34.45 4.60 -10.70
C GLU A 170 34.41 3.38 -11.63
N LYS A 171 35.43 2.52 -11.57
CA LYS A 171 35.53 1.29 -12.35
C LYS A 171 34.55 0.22 -11.82
N PHE A 172 34.42 0.09 -10.50
CA PHE A 172 33.44 -0.73 -9.80
C PHE A 172 31.99 -0.25 -10.00
N LYS A 173 31.78 1.08 -10.10
CA LYS A 173 30.48 1.67 -10.44
C LYS A 173 30.06 1.37 -11.88
N ALA A 174 30.99 1.42 -12.83
CA ALA A 174 30.72 1.12 -14.24
C ALA A 174 30.61 -0.40 -14.52
N GLU A 175 31.45 -1.23 -13.90
CA GLU A 175 31.49 -2.69 -14.11
C GLU A 175 30.39 -3.47 -13.37
N ARG A 176 29.59 -2.83 -12.49
CA ARG A 176 28.49 -3.50 -11.76
C ARG A 176 27.22 -2.65 -11.69
N GLN A 177 26.75 -2.16 -12.84
CA GLN A 177 25.41 -1.56 -12.92
C GLN A 177 24.37 -2.57 -12.39
N ARG A 178 23.79 -2.26 -11.22
CA ARG A 178 22.81 -3.12 -10.55
C ARG A 178 21.44 -2.89 -11.14
N MET A 179 20.75 -3.99 -11.41
CA MET A 179 19.45 -3.98 -12.06
C MET A 179 18.52 -4.92 -11.32
N ILE A 180 17.28 -4.46 -11.14
CA ILE A 180 16.22 -5.27 -10.57
C ILE A 180 15.38 -5.82 -11.71
N ILE A 181 15.25 -7.15 -11.75
CA ILE A 181 14.38 -7.85 -12.70
C ILE A 181 13.11 -8.30 -11.99
N GLN A 182 11.97 -8.04 -12.63
CA GLN A 182 10.69 -8.65 -12.29
C GLN A 182 10.16 -9.44 -13.49
N ALA A 183 9.82 -10.70 -13.27
CA ALA A 183 9.20 -11.58 -14.27
C ALA A 183 7.73 -11.85 -13.91
N ILE A 184 6.83 -11.68 -14.88
CA ILE A 184 5.39 -11.93 -14.77
C ILE A 184 4.93 -12.69 -16.02
N GLN A 185 3.95 -13.58 -15.89
CA GLN A 185 3.40 -14.30 -17.04
C GLN A 185 2.79 -13.31 -18.04
N ALA A 186 3.04 -13.46 -19.36
CA ALA A 186 2.50 -12.51 -20.34
C ALA A 186 0.96 -12.42 -20.31
N SER A 187 0.28 -13.56 -20.10
CA SER A 187 -1.19 -13.63 -19.97
C SER A 187 -1.75 -12.87 -18.76
N GLN A 188 -0.91 -12.53 -17.78
CA GLN A 188 -1.32 -11.73 -16.62
C GLN A 188 -1.21 -10.22 -16.84
N VAL A 189 -0.48 -9.78 -17.88
CA VAL A 189 -0.26 -8.35 -18.16
C VAL A 189 -0.96 -7.85 -19.41
N THR A 190 -1.25 -8.73 -20.38
CA THR A 190 -1.96 -8.42 -21.61
C THR A 190 -3.16 -9.33 -21.82
N LYS A 191 -4.22 -8.77 -22.41
CA LYS A 191 -5.40 -9.52 -22.86
C LYS A 191 -5.19 -10.16 -24.24
N THR A 192 -4.13 -9.79 -24.95
CA THR A 192 -3.83 -10.36 -26.27
C THR A 192 -3.47 -11.85 -26.11
N PRO A 193 -4.11 -12.77 -26.87
CA PRO A 193 -3.79 -14.18 -26.81
C PRO A 193 -2.31 -14.46 -27.12
N VAL A 194 -1.72 -15.37 -26.34
CA VAL A 194 -0.29 -15.72 -26.43
C VAL A 194 0.13 -16.15 -27.85
N SER A 195 -0.75 -16.85 -28.57
CA SER A 195 -0.52 -17.29 -29.95
C SER A 195 -0.29 -16.15 -30.95
N GLN A 196 -0.83 -14.96 -30.67
CA GLN A 196 -0.70 -13.78 -31.55
C GLN A 196 0.57 -12.97 -31.24
N LEU A 197 1.15 -13.11 -30.05
CA LEU A 197 2.31 -12.33 -29.63
C LEU A 197 3.53 -12.59 -30.54
N ALA A 198 3.69 -13.81 -31.06
CA ALA A 198 4.83 -14.19 -31.89
C ALA A 198 5.02 -13.35 -33.18
N THR A 199 3.93 -12.76 -33.70
CA THR A 199 3.94 -11.98 -34.94
C THR A 199 3.94 -10.47 -34.71
N MET A 200 3.77 -10.02 -33.47
CA MET A 200 3.71 -8.61 -33.11
C MET A 200 5.11 -8.06 -32.79
N SER A 201 5.32 -6.75 -33.06
CA SER A 201 6.51 -6.02 -32.63
C SER A 201 6.33 -5.37 -31.25
N SER A 202 5.09 -5.10 -30.85
CA SER A 202 4.71 -4.56 -29.55
C SER A 202 3.26 -4.93 -29.23
N VAL A 203 2.90 -4.98 -27.95
CA VAL A 203 1.54 -5.27 -27.51
C VAL A 203 1.11 -4.32 -26.39
N VAL A 204 -0.20 -4.03 -26.34
CA VAL A 204 -0.77 -3.22 -25.26
C VAL A 204 -0.86 -4.06 -23.99
N THR A 205 -0.40 -3.50 -22.87
CA THR A 205 -0.55 -4.10 -21.55
C THR A 205 -1.45 -3.26 -20.66
N ASP A 206 -2.26 -3.93 -19.84
CA ASP A 206 -3.10 -3.27 -18.82
C ASP A 206 -2.32 -3.03 -17.53
N ILE A 207 -1.24 -3.80 -17.33
CA ILE A 207 -0.37 -3.79 -16.17
C ILE A 207 1.06 -3.50 -16.62
N GLN A 208 1.78 -2.76 -15.78
CA GLN A 208 3.21 -2.55 -15.93
C GLN A 208 3.90 -2.63 -14.58
N VAL A 209 5.20 -2.89 -14.62
CA VAL A 209 6.09 -2.68 -13.48
C VAL A 209 6.82 -1.36 -13.71
N GLN A 210 6.78 -0.47 -12.72
CA GLN A 210 7.40 0.85 -12.79
C GLN A 210 8.21 1.13 -11.52
N ASP A 211 9.30 1.87 -11.65
CA ASP A 211 9.93 2.49 -10.49
C ASP A 211 9.13 3.73 -10.04
N VAL A 212 8.99 3.87 -8.72
CA VAL A 212 8.35 5.00 -8.08
C VAL A 212 9.23 5.49 -6.95
N ILE A 213 9.29 6.80 -6.74
CA ILE A 213 10.03 7.38 -5.62
C ILE A 213 9.04 7.66 -4.49
N GLU A 214 9.12 6.89 -3.42
CA GLU A 214 8.33 7.11 -2.20
C GLU A 214 9.25 7.52 -1.05
N ARG A 215 9.01 8.69 -0.44
CA ARG A 215 9.78 9.18 0.73
C ARG A 215 11.30 9.12 0.50
N ASP A 216 11.74 9.62 -0.66
CA ASP A 216 13.14 9.63 -1.12
C ASP A 216 13.76 8.24 -1.34
N LYS A 217 12.94 7.19 -1.46
CA LYS A 217 13.38 5.81 -1.74
C LYS A 217 12.83 5.31 -3.05
N GLN A 218 13.71 4.71 -3.86
CA GLN A 218 13.31 4.01 -5.06
C GLN A 218 12.55 2.72 -4.67
N THR A 219 11.35 2.55 -5.21
CA THR A 219 10.46 1.46 -4.89
C THR A 219 9.92 0.90 -6.20
N LEU A 220 9.84 -0.42 -6.32
CA LEU A 220 9.23 -1.06 -7.48
C LEU A 220 7.73 -1.22 -7.23
N ALA A 221 6.91 -0.70 -8.12
CA ALA A 221 5.46 -0.80 -8.06
C ALA A 221 4.90 -1.53 -9.28
N ILE A 222 3.93 -2.41 -9.05
CA ILE A 222 3.08 -2.91 -10.12
C ILE A 222 1.93 -1.92 -10.26
N VAL A 223 1.75 -1.38 -11.45
CA VAL A 223 0.77 -0.34 -11.76
C VAL A 223 -0.21 -0.81 -12.82
N ARG A 224 -1.42 -0.26 -12.78
CA ARG A 224 -2.50 -0.49 -13.74
C ARG A 224 -3.04 0.85 -14.24
N THR A 225 -3.27 0.94 -15.55
CA THR A 225 -3.83 2.13 -16.20
C THR A 225 -4.87 1.75 -17.25
N PRO A 226 -6.09 2.30 -17.21
CA PRO A 226 -7.06 2.11 -18.28
C PRO A 226 -7.07 3.27 -19.27
N ALA A 227 -6.58 4.45 -18.87
CA ALA A 227 -6.70 5.69 -19.63
C ALA A 227 -5.55 5.92 -20.62
N LYS A 228 -4.41 5.24 -20.42
CA LYS A 228 -3.24 5.32 -21.29
C LYS A 228 -2.88 3.92 -21.74
N THR A 229 -3.10 3.60 -23.01
CA THR A 229 -2.62 2.34 -23.59
C THR A 229 -1.10 2.38 -23.58
N VAL A 230 -0.46 1.49 -22.82
CA VAL A 230 0.99 1.39 -22.81
C VAL A 230 1.40 0.23 -23.70
N SER A 231 2.22 0.55 -24.70
CA SER A 231 2.72 -0.44 -25.65
C SER A 231 4.07 -0.95 -25.17
N VAL A 232 4.15 -2.25 -24.95
CA VAL A 232 5.37 -2.94 -24.53
C VAL A 232 5.94 -3.72 -25.71
N PRO A 233 7.25 -3.60 -26.03
CA PRO A 233 7.88 -4.35 -27.10
C PRO A 233 7.73 -5.86 -26.93
N VAL A 234 7.54 -6.59 -28.03
CA VAL A 234 7.60 -8.05 -28.05
C VAL A 234 8.93 -8.46 -28.66
N VAL A 235 9.77 -9.09 -27.85
CA VAL A 235 11.14 -9.48 -28.18
C VAL A 235 11.22 -10.99 -28.37
N LYS A 236 11.75 -11.43 -29.50
CA LYS A 236 11.97 -12.85 -29.79
C LYS A 236 13.28 -13.31 -29.15
N ALA A 237 13.21 -14.36 -28.33
CA ALA A 237 14.40 -14.94 -27.73
C ALA A 237 15.14 -15.84 -28.75
N VAL A 238 16.45 -15.72 -28.81
CA VAL A 238 17.32 -16.46 -29.73
C VAL A 238 18.03 -17.58 -28.97
N LYS A 239 17.98 -18.81 -29.52
CA LYS A 239 18.64 -19.98 -28.92
C LYS A 239 20.17 -19.80 -28.96
N THR A 240 20.84 -20.14 -27.87
CA THR A 240 22.31 -20.14 -27.81
C THR A 240 22.89 -21.54 -28.04
N LYS A 241 24.23 -21.66 -28.07
CA LYS A 241 24.92 -22.96 -28.07
C LYS A 241 24.68 -23.76 -26.78
N ARG A 242 24.29 -23.10 -25.68
CA ARG A 242 24.07 -23.73 -24.38
C ARG A 242 22.64 -24.26 -24.26
N GLN A 243 22.50 -25.45 -23.70
CA GLN A 243 21.20 -26.12 -23.58
C GLN A 243 20.25 -25.30 -22.70
N ASN A 244 19.02 -25.09 -23.19
CA ASN A 244 17.98 -24.32 -22.51
C ASN A 244 18.34 -22.86 -22.20
N VAL A 245 19.40 -22.30 -22.79
CA VAL A 245 19.79 -20.89 -22.63
C VAL A 245 19.48 -20.11 -23.90
N PHE A 246 18.79 -19.00 -23.73
CA PHE A 246 18.36 -18.09 -24.78
C PHE A 246 18.90 -16.68 -24.53
N THR A 247 18.94 -15.86 -25.56
CA THR A 247 19.27 -14.43 -25.46
C THR A 247 18.11 -13.57 -25.92
N ALA A 248 17.82 -12.49 -25.21
CA ALA A 248 16.76 -11.56 -25.59
C ALA A 248 17.22 -10.10 -25.46
N LYS A 249 16.91 -9.28 -26.46
CA LYS A 249 17.21 -7.84 -26.45
C LYS A 249 16.10 -7.07 -25.73
N VAL A 250 16.05 -7.20 -24.40
CA VAL A 250 15.02 -6.55 -23.55
C VAL A 250 15.27 -5.04 -23.42
N VAL A 251 16.52 -4.65 -23.17
CA VAL A 251 16.91 -3.24 -23.03
C VAL A 251 17.62 -2.79 -24.33
N PRO A 252 17.09 -1.78 -25.06
CA PRO A 252 17.61 -1.40 -26.38
C PRO A 252 19.11 -1.06 -26.42
N ASN A 253 19.62 -0.38 -25.39
CA ASN A 253 21.01 0.10 -25.34
C ASN A 253 21.97 -0.84 -24.59
N MET A 254 21.54 -2.07 -24.24
CA MET A 254 22.37 -3.02 -23.49
C MET A 254 22.58 -4.34 -24.25
N PRO A 255 23.61 -5.13 -23.88
CA PRO A 255 23.77 -6.50 -24.40
C PRO A 255 22.52 -7.34 -24.16
N SER A 256 22.30 -8.37 -24.99
CA SER A 256 21.16 -9.28 -24.83
C SER A 256 21.25 -10.04 -23.50
N VAL A 257 20.16 -10.07 -22.74
CA VAL A 257 20.09 -10.80 -21.48
C VAL A 257 20.07 -12.30 -21.76
N HIS A 258 20.84 -13.07 -20.99
CA HIS A 258 20.84 -14.52 -21.05
C HIS A 258 19.77 -15.09 -20.11
N ILE A 259 18.85 -15.88 -20.66
CA ILE A 259 17.74 -16.47 -19.91
C ILE A 259 17.84 -17.98 -20.03
N ARG A 260 18.12 -18.65 -18.90
CA ARG A 260 18.06 -20.11 -18.81
C ARG A 260 16.68 -20.54 -18.38
N ILE A 261 16.07 -21.44 -19.13
CA ILE A 261 14.78 -22.04 -18.75
C ILE A 261 15.07 -23.32 -17.95
N SER A 262 14.53 -23.40 -16.74
CA SER A 262 14.71 -24.57 -15.87
C SER A 262 13.41 -24.95 -15.16
N ASP A 263 13.29 -26.22 -14.79
CA ASP A 263 12.24 -26.67 -13.89
C ASP A 263 12.63 -26.35 -12.44
N PRO A 264 11.67 -26.10 -11.54
CA PRO A 264 11.98 -25.76 -10.15
C PRO A 264 12.73 -26.91 -9.47
N SER A 265 13.93 -26.63 -8.94
CA SER A 265 14.73 -27.63 -8.22
C SER A 265 14.09 -28.00 -6.88
N ARG A 266 14.21 -29.26 -6.45
CA ARG A 266 13.82 -29.71 -5.09
C ARG A 266 14.67 -29.08 -3.98
N ARG A 267 15.86 -28.56 -4.28
CA ARG A 267 16.69 -27.79 -3.33
C ARG A 267 16.26 -26.32 -3.34
N LYS A 268 16.09 -25.73 -2.14
CA LYS A 268 15.92 -24.27 -1.97
C LYS A 268 17.20 -23.58 -2.41
N ILE A 269 17.24 -23.09 -3.64
CA ILE A 269 18.32 -22.20 -4.08
C ILE A 269 18.07 -20.86 -3.38
N PHE A 270 18.92 -20.53 -2.41
CA PHE A 270 18.84 -19.29 -1.66
C PHE A 270 19.04 -18.10 -2.60
N GLY A 271 17.98 -17.32 -2.82
CA GLY A 271 18.12 -16.00 -3.43
C GLY A 271 18.95 -15.11 -2.51
N ARG A 272 19.95 -14.40 -3.05
CA ARG A 272 20.57 -13.27 -2.34
C ARG A 272 19.47 -12.25 -2.06
N ARG A 273 19.10 -12.10 -0.79
CA ARG A 273 18.02 -11.22 -0.33
C ARG A 273 18.52 -9.77 -0.31
N GLU A 274 18.50 -9.11 -1.47
CA GLU A 274 18.85 -7.68 -1.57
C GLU A 274 17.62 -6.78 -1.83
N VAL A 275 16.42 -7.37 -1.99
CA VAL A 275 15.14 -6.65 -2.09
C VAL A 275 14.28 -7.04 -0.89
N THR A 276 13.81 -6.05 -0.13
CA THR A 276 12.84 -6.30 0.95
C THR A 276 11.44 -6.39 0.34
N PRO A 277 10.79 -7.56 0.42
CA PRO A 277 9.42 -7.71 -0.05
C PRO A 277 8.52 -6.85 0.82
N ILE A 278 7.62 -6.09 0.21
CA ILE A 278 6.62 -5.34 0.95
C ILE A 278 5.29 -6.08 0.78
N ALA A 279 4.87 -6.79 1.82
CA ALA A 279 3.56 -7.44 1.85
C ALA A 279 2.48 -6.44 2.30
N ASP A 280 1.23 -6.68 1.89
CA ASP A 280 0.03 -5.97 2.39
C ASP A 280 0.02 -4.45 2.21
N VAL A 281 0.75 -3.92 1.22
CA VAL A 281 0.70 -2.49 0.91
C VAL A 281 -0.68 -2.11 0.36
N PRO A 282 -1.31 -1.01 0.83
CA PRO A 282 -2.53 -0.51 0.22
C PRO A 282 -2.29 -0.08 -1.23
N ILE A 283 -3.33 -0.15 -2.05
CA ILE A 283 -3.27 0.38 -3.41
C ILE A 283 -3.20 1.90 -3.32
N LYS A 284 -2.29 2.52 -4.06
CA LYS A 284 -2.09 3.97 -4.07
C LYS A 284 -2.19 4.54 -5.48
N PRO A 285 -2.61 5.80 -5.61
CA PRO A 285 -2.49 6.51 -6.87
C PRO A 285 -1.06 7.06 -7.06
N TYR A 286 -0.40 6.67 -8.14
CA TYR A 286 0.90 7.19 -8.56
C TYR A 286 0.73 8.16 -9.73
N THR A 287 1.53 9.22 -9.74
CA THR A 287 1.64 10.08 -10.93
C THR A 287 2.25 9.32 -12.08
N PRO A 288 1.76 9.50 -13.32
CA PRO A 288 2.42 9.03 -14.52
C PRO A 288 3.63 9.92 -14.80
N ALA A 289 4.65 9.86 -13.95
CA ALA A 289 5.95 10.42 -14.27
C ALA A 289 6.57 9.57 -15.39
N PRO A 290 7.22 10.17 -16.40
CA PRO A 290 7.99 9.41 -17.37
C PRO A 290 9.14 8.71 -16.64
N VAL A 291 8.96 7.42 -16.38
CA VAL A 291 9.97 6.55 -15.79
C VAL A 291 11.03 6.28 -16.85
N LYS A 292 12.24 6.83 -16.67
CA LYS A 292 13.39 6.55 -17.53
C LYS A 292 14.17 5.30 -17.11
N ASN A 293 13.97 4.82 -15.88
CA ASN A 293 14.85 3.84 -15.26
C ASN A 293 14.35 2.40 -15.38
N THR A 294 13.08 2.22 -15.74
CA THR A 294 12.47 0.90 -15.97
C THR A 294 12.19 0.71 -17.45
N VAL A 295 12.70 -0.39 -18.00
CA VAL A 295 12.42 -0.83 -19.36
C VAL A 295 11.80 -2.22 -19.30
N ASP A 296 10.69 -2.41 -20.01
CA ASP A 296 9.96 -3.66 -20.05
C ASP A 296 9.83 -4.22 -21.46
N ALA A 297 9.71 -5.53 -21.56
CA ALA A 297 9.45 -6.25 -22.80
C ALA A 297 8.70 -7.55 -22.53
N ILE A 298 7.92 -8.02 -23.50
CA ILE A 298 7.43 -9.40 -23.52
C ILE A 298 8.44 -10.25 -24.28
N VAL A 299 9.06 -11.20 -23.61
CA VAL A 299 9.99 -12.15 -24.21
C VAL A 299 9.21 -13.37 -24.70
N HIS A 300 9.19 -13.56 -26.02
CA HIS A 300 8.59 -14.73 -26.66
C HIS A 300 9.67 -15.76 -26.99
N PHE A 301 9.55 -16.96 -26.43
CA PHE A 301 10.52 -18.04 -26.66
C PHE A 301 10.18 -18.87 -27.91
N PRO A 302 11.18 -19.47 -28.59
CA PRO A 302 10.94 -20.34 -29.75
C PRO A 302 10.11 -21.57 -29.40
N VAL A 303 9.39 -22.11 -30.38
CA VAL A 303 8.67 -23.40 -30.26
C VAL A 303 9.65 -24.51 -29.85
N GLY A 304 9.23 -25.37 -28.92
CA GLY A 304 10.09 -26.43 -28.36
C GLY A 304 10.94 -26.02 -27.15
N SER A 305 10.95 -24.74 -26.75
CA SER A 305 11.56 -24.28 -25.49
C SER A 305 10.79 -24.71 -24.23
N ASN A 306 9.52 -25.12 -24.41
CA ASN A 306 8.57 -25.46 -23.34
C ASN A 306 8.39 -24.32 -22.32
N ALA A 307 8.55 -23.06 -22.75
CA ALA A 307 8.24 -21.87 -21.95
C ALA A 307 7.23 -20.99 -22.68
N GLU A 308 6.24 -20.53 -21.92
CA GLU A 308 5.31 -19.52 -22.36
C GLU A 308 5.98 -18.13 -22.38
N PRO A 309 5.46 -17.16 -23.15
CA PRO A 309 5.97 -15.79 -23.13
C PRO A 309 5.89 -15.13 -21.75
N VAL A 310 6.92 -14.37 -21.41
CA VAL A 310 7.08 -13.74 -20.09
C VAL A 310 7.27 -12.25 -20.26
N TYR A 311 6.52 -11.46 -19.49
CA TYR A 311 6.78 -10.04 -19.29
C TYR A 311 7.97 -9.88 -18.36
N VAL A 312 9.02 -9.24 -18.85
CA VAL A 312 10.25 -8.97 -18.11
C VAL A 312 10.38 -7.45 -17.98
N SER A 313 10.39 -6.97 -16.75
CA SER A 313 10.71 -5.59 -16.42
C SER A 313 12.10 -5.52 -15.80
N VAL A 314 12.87 -4.54 -16.24
CA VAL A 314 14.26 -4.31 -15.86
C VAL A 314 14.39 -2.88 -15.37
N THR A 315 14.70 -2.72 -14.09
CA THR A 315 14.81 -1.42 -13.42
C THR A 315 16.23 -1.15 -12.98
N THR A 316 16.79 -0.01 -13.35
CA THR A 316 18.12 0.43 -12.90
C THR A 316 18.05 0.92 -11.46
N VAL A 317 18.98 0.48 -10.60
CA VAL A 317 19.07 0.94 -9.21
C VAL A 317 19.74 2.32 -9.19
N LEU A 318 19.05 3.32 -8.64
CA LEU A 318 19.55 4.69 -8.53
C LEU A 318 20.47 4.86 -7.32
N SER A 319 21.47 5.74 -7.45
CA SER A 319 22.20 6.27 -6.29
C SER A 319 21.29 7.13 -5.41
N SER A 320 21.67 7.35 -4.14
CA SER A 320 20.89 8.20 -3.23
C SER A 320 20.73 9.65 -3.75
N ALA A 321 21.75 10.19 -4.41
CA ALA A 321 21.71 11.53 -5.00
C ALA A 321 20.71 11.61 -6.17
N GLU A 322 20.71 10.62 -7.06
CA GLU A 322 19.77 10.53 -8.19
C GLU A 322 18.33 10.33 -7.70
N ALA A 323 18.13 9.46 -6.71
CA ALA A 323 16.82 9.21 -6.12
C ALA A 323 16.22 10.50 -5.52
N LYS A 324 17.03 11.29 -4.79
CA LYS A 324 16.60 12.61 -4.26
C LYS A 324 16.28 13.62 -5.36
N LYS A 325 17.09 13.67 -6.42
CA LYS A 325 16.82 14.55 -7.58
C LYS A 325 15.48 14.19 -8.23
N GLN A 326 15.25 12.90 -8.48
CA GLN A 326 14.01 12.42 -9.07
C GLN A 326 12.81 12.63 -8.14
N ALA A 327 12.98 12.50 -6.82
CA ALA A 327 11.95 12.85 -5.83
C ALA A 327 11.53 14.33 -5.94
N ALA A 328 12.51 15.24 -6.06
CA ALA A 328 12.26 16.66 -6.21
C ALA A 328 11.55 16.99 -7.54
N GLU A 329 11.98 16.39 -8.65
CA GLU A 329 11.33 16.54 -9.96
C GLU A 329 9.89 16.00 -9.93
N ALA A 330 9.66 14.83 -9.33
CA ALA A 330 8.34 14.25 -9.18
C ALA A 330 7.42 15.14 -8.31
N LYS A 331 7.93 15.71 -7.22
CA LYS A 331 7.20 16.66 -6.38
C LYS A 331 6.80 17.92 -7.18
N GLN A 332 7.71 18.48 -7.97
CA GLN A 332 7.39 19.63 -8.82
C GLN A 332 6.33 19.32 -9.88
N GLN A 333 6.42 18.16 -10.54
CA GLN A 333 5.39 17.73 -11.50
C GLN A 333 4.04 17.52 -10.82
N GLN A 334 4.05 16.94 -9.61
CA GLN A 334 2.87 16.75 -8.79
C GLN A 334 2.20 18.09 -8.44
N GLU A 335 2.97 19.09 -8.02
CA GLU A 335 2.47 20.44 -7.73
C GLU A 335 1.92 21.14 -8.98
N LYS A 336 2.60 21.03 -10.13
CA LYS A 336 2.11 21.57 -11.41
C LYS A 336 0.77 20.94 -11.82
N TRP A 337 0.65 19.63 -11.68
CA TRP A 337 -0.58 18.91 -11.98
C TRP A 337 -1.72 19.31 -11.04
N GLU A 338 -1.47 19.47 -9.73
CA GLU A 338 -2.50 19.91 -8.78
C GLU A 338 -3.02 21.31 -9.07
N LYS A 339 -2.13 22.21 -9.52
CA LYS A 339 -2.53 23.56 -9.95
C LYS A 339 -3.38 23.52 -11.23
N ALA A 340 -3.10 22.60 -12.15
CA ALA A 340 -3.86 22.43 -13.38
C ALA A 340 -5.19 21.66 -13.19
N HIS A 341 -5.27 20.84 -12.15
CA HIS A 341 -6.40 19.94 -11.84
C HIS A 341 -6.88 20.13 -10.40
N PRO A 342 -7.45 21.31 -10.06
CA PRO A 342 -7.75 21.65 -8.67
C PRO A 342 -8.87 20.78 -8.08
N VAL A 343 -9.88 20.38 -8.88
CA VAL A 343 -10.97 19.50 -8.41
C VAL A 343 -10.44 18.12 -8.06
N GLU A 344 -9.66 17.53 -8.95
CA GLU A 344 -9.07 16.20 -8.77
C GLU A 344 -8.05 16.21 -7.62
N ALA A 345 -7.29 17.31 -7.46
CA ALA A 345 -6.42 17.51 -6.31
C ALA A 345 -7.18 17.54 -4.98
N ALA A 346 -8.32 18.25 -4.93
CA ALA A 346 -9.14 18.34 -3.73
C ALA A 346 -9.80 16.99 -3.39
N GLU A 347 -10.28 16.26 -4.39
CA GLU A 347 -10.83 14.91 -4.20
C GLU A 347 -9.76 13.91 -3.73
N ARG A 348 -8.52 14.01 -4.22
CA ARG A 348 -7.41 13.18 -3.74
C ARG A 348 -7.08 13.46 -2.28
N ARG A 349 -7.05 14.72 -1.86
CA ARG A 349 -6.80 15.10 -0.45
C ARG A 349 -7.90 14.56 0.47
N LEU A 350 -9.16 14.57 0.02
CA LEU A 350 -10.26 13.93 0.73
C LEU A 350 -10.03 12.41 0.86
N TYR A 351 -9.65 11.74 -0.22
CA TYR A 351 -9.32 10.32 -0.20
C TYR A 351 -8.19 10.01 0.79
N GLU A 352 -7.09 10.78 0.77
CA GLU A 352 -5.97 10.64 1.70
C GLU A 352 -6.42 10.81 3.16
N ALA A 353 -7.23 11.85 3.45
CA ALA A 353 -7.79 12.08 4.77
C ALA A 353 -8.69 10.92 5.24
N GLU A 354 -9.47 10.33 4.34
CA GLU A 354 -10.29 9.15 4.64
C GLU A 354 -9.46 7.90 4.95
N GLN A 355 -8.35 7.69 4.22
CA GLN A 355 -7.44 6.56 4.49
C GLN A 355 -6.76 6.70 5.86
N VAL A 356 -6.54 7.91 6.34
CA VAL A 356 -6.05 8.16 7.71
C VAL A 356 -7.17 7.98 8.75
N PHE A 357 -8.39 8.47 8.45
CA PHE A 357 -9.52 8.39 9.38
C PHE A 357 -10.00 6.96 9.64
N LYS A 358 -10.14 6.12 8.61
CA LYS A 358 -10.67 4.74 8.73
C LYS A 358 -9.98 3.88 9.79
N PRO A 359 -8.63 3.72 9.80
CA PRO A 359 -7.96 2.93 10.82
C PRO A 359 -8.08 3.55 12.22
N LEU A 360 -8.07 4.88 12.33
CA LEU A 360 -8.23 5.57 13.62
C LEU A 360 -9.64 5.40 14.20
N ASP A 361 -10.67 5.43 13.35
CA ASP A 361 -12.04 5.15 13.78
C ASP A 361 -12.17 3.71 14.28
N LYS A 362 -11.58 2.73 13.57
CA LYS A 362 -11.54 1.33 14.04
C LYS A 362 -10.86 1.20 15.40
N ILE A 363 -9.69 1.82 15.58
CA ILE A 363 -8.98 1.83 16.87
C ILE A 363 -9.86 2.46 17.96
N TYR A 364 -10.52 3.58 17.67
CA TYR A 364 -11.44 4.21 18.61
C TYR A 364 -12.59 3.27 19.02
N GLN A 365 -13.23 2.58 18.08
CA GLN A 365 -14.31 1.63 18.39
C GLN A 365 -13.82 0.46 19.24
N GLU A 366 -12.64 -0.09 18.95
CA GLU A 366 -12.02 -1.15 19.73
C GLU A 366 -11.73 -0.69 21.18
N LYS A 367 -11.13 0.49 21.36
CA LYS A 367 -10.84 1.05 22.69
C LYS A 367 -12.12 1.41 23.45
N LEU A 368 -13.14 1.92 22.77
CA LEU A 368 -14.46 2.19 23.36
C LEU A 368 -15.10 0.90 23.89
N LYS A 369 -15.04 -0.18 23.10
CA LYS A 369 -15.56 -1.50 23.49
C LYS A 369 -14.85 -2.02 24.75
N ILE A 370 -13.52 -1.97 24.78
CA ILE A 370 -12.73 -2.38 25.94
C ILE A 370 -13.08 -1.54 27.17
N LEU A 371 -13.14 -0.21 27.02
CA LEU A 371 -13.47 0.70 28.11
C LEU A 371 -14.87 0.41 28.69
N ASN A 372 -15.86 0.19 27.84
CA ASN A 372 -17.21 -0.16 28.26
C ASN A 372 -17.24 -1.52 28.97
N GLN A 373 -16.49 -2.52 28.48
CA GLN A 373 -16.39 -3.83 29.13
C GLN A 373 -15.85 -3.71 30.56
N VAL A 374 -14.75 -2.96 30.77
CA VAL A 374 -14.15 -2.82 32.10
C VAL A 374 -15.00 -1.97 33.04
N LYS A 375 -15.67 -0.91 32.53
CA LYS A 375 -16.55 -0.05 33.34
C LYS A 375 -17.89 -0.70 33.71
N ASN A 376 -18.38 -1.63 32.89
CA ASN A 376 -19.67 -2.29 33.14
C ASN A 376 -19.61 -3.43 34.16
N THR A 377 -18.42 -3.78 34.64
CA THR A 377 -18.26 -4.70 35.78
C THR A 377 -18.85 -4.10 37.06
N PRO A 378 -19.28 -4.94 38.03
CA PRO A 378 -19.72 -4.44 39.34
C PRO A 378 -18.68 -3.52 40.00
N GLU A 379 -17.40 -3.90 39.93
CA GLU A 379 -16.28 -3.10 40.44
C GLU A 379 -16.14 -1.78 39.68
N GLY A 380 -16.24 -1.80 38.35
CA GLY A 380 -16.17 -0.59 37.52
C GLY A 380 -17.31 0.39 37.80
N LYS A 381 -18.52 -0.12 38.03
CA LYS A 381 -19.67 0.70 38.44
C LYS A 381 -19.50 1.27 39.85
N ALA A 382 -18.97 0.47 40.78
CA ALA A 382 -18.66 0.90 42.15
C ALA A 382 -17.54 1.96 42.17
N LEU A 383 -16.55 1.85 41.28
CA LEU A 383 -15.51 2.87 41.12
C LEU A 383 -16.06 4.18 40.53
N ALA A 384 -17.08 4.11 39.67
CA ALA A 384 -17.71 5.29 39.08
C ALA A 384 -18.62 6.03 40.07
N ASP A 385 -19.44 5.29 40.82
CA ASP A 385 -20.21 5.83 41.92
C ASP A 385 -20.48 4.74 42.98
N PRO A 386 -19.71 4.72 44.08
CA PRO A 386 -19.85 3.70 45.11
C PRO A 386 -21.19 3.77 45.84
N VAL A 387 -21.81 4.96 45.92
CA VAL A 387 -23.10 5.14 46.61
C VAL A 387 -24.23 4.57 45.76
N LYS A 388 -24.17 4.79 44.45
CA LYS A 388 -25.19 4.31 43.50
C LYS A 388 -25.04 2.83 43.18
N ASN A 389 -23.81 2.31 43.10
CA ASN A 389 -23.52 0.93 42.73
C ASN A 389 -22.58 0.27 43.74
N PRO A 390 -22.96 0.16 45.03
CA PRO A 390 -22.09 -0.47 46.01
C PRO A 390 -21.91 -1.95 45.70
N LEU A 391 -20.68 -2.44 45.86
CA LEU A 391 -20.47 -3.85 46.16
C LEU A 391 -21.04 -4.13 47.55
N VAL A 392 -21.89 -5.15 47.66
CA VAL A 392 -22.56 -5.54 48.90
C VAL A 392 -22.27 -7.00 49.20
N PHE A 393 -22.00 -7.29 50.47
CA PHE A 393 -21.91 -8.63 51.02
C PHE A 393 -22.73 -8.69 52.31
N ILE A 394 -23.55 -9.73 52.45
CA ILE A 394 -24.41 -9.96 53.61
C ILE A 394 -24.13 -11.36 54.12
N LYS A 395 -23.92 -11.49 55.43
CA LYS A 395 -23.71 -12.78 56.10
C LYS A 395 -24.38 -12.79 57.46
N ASP A 396 -25.14 -13.85 57.72
CA ASP A 396 -25.65 -14.14 59.05
C ASP A 396 -24.62 -14.94 59.83
N ILE A 397 -24.29 -14.48 61.03
CA ILE A 397 -23.38 -15.12 61.98
C ILE A 397 -24.22 -15.59 63.17
N GLU A 398 -23.99 -16.81 63.63
CA GLU A 398 -24.66 -17.40 64.80
C GLU A 398 -23.62 -17.95 65.78
N ILE A 399 -23.66 -17.47 67.03
CA ILE A 399 -22.80 -17.95 68.12
C ILE A 399 -23.68 -18.07 69.37
N ASP A 400 -23.62 -19.21 70.05
CA ASP A 400 -24.39 -19.51 71.27
C ASP A 400 -25.90 -19.21 71.14
N GLY A 401 -26.49 -19.49 69.99
CA GLY A 401 -27.92 -19.25 69.68
C GLY A 401 -28.30 -17.78 69.44
N LYS A 402 -27.37 -16.84 69.56
CA LYS A 402 -27.55 -15.43 69.16
C LYS A 402 -27.18 -15.26 67.68
N LYS A 403 -28.07 -14.64 66.89
CA LYS A 403 -27.88 -14.36 65.46
C LYS A 403 -27.59 -12.89 65.22
N LEU A 404 -26.59 -12.59 64.39
CA LEU A 404 -26.25 -11.24 63.94
C LEU A 404 -26.12 -11.21 62.41
N LYS A 405 -26.89 -10.35 61.78
CA LYS A 405 -26.78 -10.07 60.34
C LYS A 405 -25.73 -9.00 60.11
N VAL A 406 -24.66 -9.35 59.39
CA VAL A 406 -23.58 -8.43 59.04
C VAL A 406 -23.71 -8.02 57.58
N GLU A 407 -23.95 -6.73 57.36
CA GLU A 407 -23.95 -6.11 56.03
C GLU A 407 -22.66 -5.30 55.83
N ILE A 408 -22.00 -5.54 54.70
CA ILE A 408 -20.73 -4.91 54.32
C ILE A 408 -20.91 -4.34 52.92
N LYS A 409 -20.74 -3.03 52.80
CA LYS A 409 -20.91 -2.33 51.52
C LYS A 409 -19.85 -1.28 51.29
N THR A 410 -19.61 -0.98 50.01
CA THR A 410 -18.57 -0.06 49.53
C THR A 410 -19.13 1.35 49.25
N ASP A 411 -20.22 1.76 49.87
CA ASP A 411 -20.97 3.00 49.61
C ASP A 411 -20.32 4.30 50.13
N ASN A 412 -19.01 4.28 50.40
CA ASN A 412 -18.28 5.41 50.98
C ASN A 412 -17.28 6.00 49.98
N LYS A 413 -17.60 7.19 49.45
CA LYS A 413 -16.74 7.94 48.52
C LYS A 413 -15.37 8.28 49.13
N LYS A 414 -15.31 8.69 50.41
CA LYS A 414 -14.04 8.96 51.10
C LYS A 414 -13.19 7.69 51.26
N GLY A 415 -13.85 6.55 51.51
CA GLY A 415 -13.18 5.25 51.54
C GLY A 415 -12.52 4.92 50.20
N LEU A 416 -13.23 5.15 49.09
CA LEU A 416 -12.67 4.95 47.75
C LEU A 416 -11.46 5.88 47.48
N ASP A 417 -11.52 7.15 47.89
CA ASP A 417 -10.38 8.07 47.76
C ASP A 417 -9.15 7.58 48.55
N ILE A 418 -9.35 7.09 49.78
CA ILE A 418 -8.28 6.50 50.61
C ILE A 418 -7.71 5.26 49.91
N LEU A 419 -8.56 4.39 49.35
CA LEU A 419 -8.11 3.20 48.62
C LEU A 419 -7.20 3.56 47.45
N LEU A 420 -7.58 4.57 46.65
CA LEU A 420 -6.85 4.96 45.45
C LEU A 420 -5.56 5.72 45.77
N LYS A 421 -5.50 6.46 46.88
CA LYS A 421 -4.33 7.27 47.28
C LYS A 421 -3.35 6.52 48.19
N GLU A 422 -3.86 5.79 49.16
CA GLU A 422 -3.09 5.21 50.26
C GLU A 422 -3.09 3.66 50.24
N GLY A 423 -3.92 3.06 49.39
CA GLY A 423 -3.95 1.61 49.16
C GLY A 423 -4.87 0.82 50.09
N VAL A 424 -4.88 -0.50 49.88
CA VAL A 424 -5.86 -1.43 50.49
C VAL A 424 -5.82 -1.41 52.02
N LYS A 425 -4.63 -1.31 52.62
CA LYS A 425 -4.47 -1.35 54.08
C LYS A 425 -5.07 -0.12 54.76
N ALA A 426 -4.81 1.07 54.22
CA ALA A 426 -5.40 2.31 54.71
C ALA A 426 -6.92 2.33 54.54
N TYR A 427 -7.42 1.83 53.41
CA TYR A 427 -8.85 1.66 53.16
C TYR A 427 -9.51 0.75 54.20
N MET A 428 -8.96 -0.45 54.43
CA MET A 428 -9.51 -1.40 55.40
C MET A 428 -9.56 -0.79 56.81
N LEU A 429 -8.49 -0.13 57.24
CA LEU A 429 -8.43 0.54 58.55
C LEU A 429 -9.46 1.67 58.66
N ALA A 430 -9.58 2.50 57.63
CA ALA A 430 -10.54 3.60 57.61
C ALA A 430 -12.00 3.11 57.66
N MET A 431 -12.31 2.01 56.97
CA MET A 431 -13.66 1.45 56.91
C MET A 431 -14.07 0.68 58.18
N THR A 432 -13.12 0.22 59.00
CA THR A 432 -13.40 -0.60 60.19
C THR A 432 -13.10 0.08 61.52
N ARG A 433 -12.49 1.28 61.51
CA ARG A 433 -12.07 1.99 62.73
C ARG A 433 -13.16 2.09 63.79
N SER A 434 -14.37 2.52 63.40
CA SER A 434 -15.49 2.65 64.33
C SER A 434 -15.98 1.32 64.88
N ASP A 435 -15.84 0.22 64.12
CA ASP A 435 -16.23 -1.10 64.59
C ASP A 435 -15.25 -1.60 65.67
N PHE A 436 -13.95 -1.38 65.50
CA PHE A 436 -12.94 -1.74 66.50
C PHE A 436 -12.98 -0.85 67.75
N GLU A 437 -13.29 0.45 67.62
CA GLU A 437 -13.48 1.35 68.76
C GLU A 437 -14.68 0.91 69.63
N LYS A 438 -15.76 0.42 69.02
CA LYS A 438 -16.93 -0.11 69.74
C LYS A 438 -16.63 -1.38 70.54
N LEU A 439 -15.69 -2.22 70.09
CA LEU A 439 -15.30 -3.43 70.84
C LEU A 439 -14.70 -3.11 72.22
N GLN A 440 -14.04 -1.96 72.37
CA GLN A 440 -13.47 -1.51 73.65
C GLN A 440 -14.53 -1.11 74.69
N SER A 441 -15.78 -0.93 74.25
CA SER A 441 -16.88 -0.41 75.07
C SER A 441 -17.93 -1.49 75.42
N ILE A 442 -17.68 -2.77 75.09
CA ILE A 442 -18.62 -3.87 75.34
C ILE A 442 -18.59 -4.25 76.82
N LYS A 443 -19.77 -4.22 77.47
CA LYS A 443 -19.95 -4.57 78.88
C LYS A 443 -20.50 -5.98 79.11
N ASP A 444 -21.20 -6.57 78.13
CA ASP A 444 -21.75 -7.94 78.22
C ASP A 444 -20.74 -8.98 77.69
N PRO A 445 -20.21 -9.87 78.54
CA PRO A 445 -19.28 -10.92 78.14
C PRO A 445 -19.83 -11.88 77.08
N LYS A 446 -21.16 -12.06 77.00
CA LYS A 446 -21.81 -12.97 76.04
C LYS A 446 -22.00 -12.35 74.65
N GLU A 447 -21.89 -11.03 74.51
CA GLU A 447 -21.98 -10.33 73.22
C GLU A 447 -20.62 -10.04 72.59
N ALA A 448 -19.57 -10.07 73.41
CA ALA A 448 -18.20 -9.82 72.97
C ALA A 448 -17.72 -10.76 71.83
N PRO A 449 -17.96 -12.09 71.86
CA PRO A 449 -17.53 -12.99 70.78
C PRO A 449 -18.24 -12.70 69.44
N LEU A 450 -19.54 -12.43 69.50
CA LEU A 450 -20.38 -12.17 68.32
C LEU A 450 -20.02 -10.83 67.66
N GLN A 451 -19.80 -9.76 68.43
CA GLN A 451 -19.37 -8.47 67.90
C GLN A 451 -17.93 -8.51 67.38
N THR A 452 -17.04 -9.25 68.05
CA THR A 452 -15.65 -9.43 67.62
C THR A 452 -15.60 -10.13 66.26
N SER A 453 -16.26 -11.28 66.10
CA SER A 453 -16.33 -11.99 64.81
C SER A 453 -16.91 -11.14 63.68
N ALA A 454 -17.93 -10.32 63.96
CA ALA A 454 -18.48 -9.38 62.99
C ALA A 454 -17.48 -8.29 62.55
N ALA A 455 -16.73 -7.70 63.49
CA ALA A 455 -15.70 -6.71 63.19
C ALA A 455 -14.53 -7.30 62.36
N PHE A 456 -14.12 -8.52 62.68
CA PHE A 456 -13.13 -9.27 61.90
C PHE A 456 -13.60 -9.60 60.48
N LEU A 457 -14.85 -10.08 60.36
CA LEU A 457 -15.46 -10.35 59.06
C LEU A 457 -15.50 -9.09 58.19
N LYS A 458 -15.86 -7.93 58.79
CA LYS A 458 -15.80 -6.64 58.11
C LYS A 458 -14.39 -6.30 57.62
N ALA A 459 -13.36 -6.46 58.44
CA ALA A 459 -11.98 -6.18 58.04
C ALA A 459 -11.54 -7.02 56.83
N ILE A 460 -11.79 -8.33 56.86
CA ILE A 460 -11.44 -9.26 55.77
C ILE A 460 -12.14 -8.87 54.46
N TYR A 461 -13.43 -8.55 54.52
CA TYR A 461 -14.20 -8.20 53.33
C TYR A 461 -13.89 -6.80 52.81
N TYR A 462 -13.60 -5.83 53.67
CA TYR A 462 -13.09 -4.53 53.22
C TYR A 462 -11.71 -4.66 52.58
N GLU A 463 -10.82 -5.51 53.08
CA GLU A 463 -9.56 -5.80 52.40
C GLU A 463 -9.82 -6.42 51.01
N ARG A 464 -10.70 -7.43 50.92
CA ARG A 464 -11.07 -8.09 49.66
C ARG A 464 -11.71 -7.13 48.66
N PHE A 465 -12.64 -6.29 49.08
CA PHE A 465 -13.24 -5.26 48.24
C PHE A 465 -12.20 -4.23 47.79
N GLY A 466 -11.31 -3.81 48.69
CA GLY A 466 -10.21 -2.91 48.36
C GLY A 466 -9.32 -3.46 47.25
N ARG A 467 -8.92 -4.74 47.34
CA ARG A 467 -8.13 -5.41 46.28
C ARG A 467 -8.89 -5.47 44.95
N ARG A 468 -10.15 -5.91 44.96
CA ARG A 468 -10.99 -6.00 43.74
C ARG A 468 -11.17 -4.64 43.06
N LEU A 469 -11.48 -3.60 43.84
CA LEU A 469 -11.64 -2.24 43.33
C LEU A 469 -10.33 -1.68 42.81
N LEU A 470 -9.21 -1.91 43.51
CA LEU A 470 -7.89 -1.47 43.05
C LEU A 470 -7.46 -2.18 41.75
N ASP A 471 -7.71 -3.48 41.62
CA ASP A 471 -7.42 -4.25 40.41
C ASP A 471 -8.31 -3.82 39.24
N ALA A 472 -9.59 -3.52 39.50
CA ALA A 472 -10.47 -2.93 38.50
C ALA A 472 -10.00 -1.53 38.08
N TRP A 473 -9.57 -0.70 39.02
CA TRP A 473 -9.01 0.63 38.72
C TRP A 473 -7.74 0.54 37.87
N LYS A 474 -6.84 -0.41 38.18
CA LYS A 474 -5.63 -0.69 37.38
C LYS A 474 -5.93 -1.14 35.95
N LYS A 475 -7.12 -1.68 35.68
CA LYS A 475 -7.58 -2.02 34.32
C LYS A 475 -8.28 -0.84 33.64
N ILE A 476 -9.11 -0.10 34.38
CA ILE A 476 -9.91 1.01 33.84
C ILE A 476 -9.05 2.22 33.51
N ASN A 477 -8.10 2.59 34.38
CA ASN A 477 -7.28 3.79 34.20
C ASN A 477 -6.46 3.77 32.89
N PRO A 478 -5.66 2.74 32.58
CA PRO A 478 -4.96 2.67 31.29
C PRO A 478 -5.93 2.57 30.11
N ALA A 479 -7.03 1.80 30.21
CA ALA A 479 -8.03 1.71 29.15
C ALA A 479 -8.68 3.08 28.86
N GLN A 480 -8.94 3.89 29.89
CA GLN A 480 -9.47 5.25 29.76
C GLN A 480 -8.45 6.17 29.09
N ASN A 481 -7.16 6.08 29.46
CA ASN A 481 -6.11 6.87 28.84
C ASN A 481 -5.94 6.53 27.35
N GLU A 482 -5.86 5.24 27.01
CA GLU A 482 -5.79 4.78 25.63
C GLU A 482 -7.02 5.21 24.80
N PHE A 483 -8.21 5.15 25.39
CA PHE A 483 -9.42 5.66 24.76
C PHE A 483 -9.34 7.17 24.50
N ASN A 484 -8.85 7.96 25.47
CA ASN A 484 -8.72 9.42 25.31
C ASN A 484 -7.75 9.77 24.17
N ILE A 485 -6.62 9.07 24.08
CA ILE A 485 -5.64 9.23 22.98
C ILE A 485 -6.29 8.86 21.63
N ALA A 486 -6.99 7.73 21.56
CA ALA A 486 -7.68 7.31 20.35
C ALA A 486 -8.77 8.30 19.91
N MET A 487 -9.53 8.84 20.88
CA MET A 487 -10.56 9.84 20.66
C MET A 487 -9.98 11.15 20.12
N GLU A 488 -8.87 11.63 20.68
CA GLU A 488 -8.21 12.84 20.20
C GLU A 488 -7.66 12.67 18.78
N ASN A 489 -7.00 11.54 18.50
CA ASN A 489 -6.49 11.22 17.17
C ASN A 489 -7.61 11.10 16.13
N ARG A 490 -8.71 10.41 16.48
CA ARG A 490 -9.92 10.34 15.64
C ARG A 490 -10.49 11.72 15.37
N LYS A 491 -10.62 12.57 16.39
CA LYS A 491 -11.15 13.94 16.27
C LYS A 491 -10.30 14.80 15.32
N LYS A 492 -8.97 14.76 15.44
CA LYS A 492 -8.05 15.46 14.54
C LYS A 492 -8.20 14.98 13.09
N ALA A 493 -8.29 13.66 12.88
CA ALA A 493 -8.48 13.09 11.55
C ALA A 493 -9.87 13.40 10.95
N GLU A 494 -10.91 13.42 11.77
CA GLU A 494 -12.28 13.80 11.39
C GLU A 494 -12.34 15.28 10.96
N GLN A 495 -11.67 16.17 11.69
CA GLN A 495 -11.53 17.57 11.32
C GLN A 495 -10.81 17.73 9.97
N ALA A 496 -9.66 17.06 9.79
CA ALA A 496 -8.93 17.10 8.53
C ALA A 496 -9.75 16.56 7.35
N LYS A 497 -10.53 15.49 7.55
CA LYS A 497 -11.47 14.96 6.55
C LYS A 497 -12.55 15.99 6.21
N SER A 498 -13.18 16.60 7.22
CA SER A 498 -14.22 17.61 7.02
C SER A 498 -13.69 18.86 6.30
N GLU A 499 -12.47 19.29 6.63
CA GLU A 499 -11.80 20.39 5.93
C GLU A 499 -11.48 20.05 4.47
N ALA A 500 -10.99 18.83 4.20
CA ALA A 500 -10.76 18.36 2.84
C ALA A 500 -12.06 18.27 2.03
N GLU A 501 -13.16 17.85 2.66
CA GLU A 501 -14.49 17.82 2.05
C GLU A 501 -15.01 19.22 1.71
N LYS A 502 -14.94 20.16 2.67
CA LYS A 502 -15.30 21.57 2.43
C LYS A 502 -14.47 22.19 1.31
N ASN A 503 -13.17 21.88 1.27
CA ASN A 503 -12.27 22.34 0.22
C ASN A 503 -12.69 21.76 -1.14
N ARG A 504 -12.95 20.46 -1.24
CA ARG A 504 -13.49 19.80 -2.45
C ARG A 504 -14.75 20.50 -2.96
N ASP A 505 -15.71 20.74 -2.08
CA ASP A 505 -17.00 21.32 -2.47
C ASP A 505 -16.84 22.78 -2.92
N LYS A 506 -16.01 23.55 -2.19
CA LYS A 506 -15.65 24.91 -2.58
C LYS A 506 -14.98 24.95 -3.97
N VAL A 507 -13.98 24.11 -4.21
CA VAL A 507 -13.25 24.04 -5.48
C VAL A 507 -14.16 23.58 -6.63
N LYS A 508 -15.06 22.62 -6.38
CA LYS A 508 -16.06 22.21 -7.37
C LYS A 508 -17.01 23.35 -7.75
N GLU A 509 -17.46 24.12 -6.76
CA GLU A 509 -18.34 25.27 -7.01
C GLU A 509 -17.59 26.41 -7.73
N GLU A 510 -16.34 26.70 -7.36
CA GLU A 510 -15.48 27.67 -8.05
C GLU A 510 -15.23 27.26 -9.51
N ASN A 511 -14.84 26.01 -9.77
CA ASN A 511 -14.65 25.51 -11.13
C ASN A 511 -15.97 25.51 -11.93
N ARG A 512 -17.11 25.24 -11.29
CA ARG A 512 -18.44 25.38 -11.92
C ARG A 512 -18.73 26.84 -12.28
N LYS A 513 -18.35 27.81 -11.44
CA LYS A 513 -18.50 29.25 -11.72
C LYS A 513 -17.56 29.73 -12.82
N GLU A 514 -16.31 29.26 -12.87
CA GLU A 514 -15.39 29.53 -13.99
C GLU A 514 -15.93 28.98 -15.32
N ARG A 515 -16.52 27.77 -15.31
CA ARG A 515 -17.20 27.20 -16.47
C ARG A 515 -18.46 27.95 -16.88
N LYS A 516 -19.13 28.66 -15.98
CA LYS A 516 -20.27 29.55 -16.31
C LYS A 516 -19.85 30.85 -17.00
N GLY A 517 -18.55 31.19 -17.01
CA GLY A 517 -17.99 32.33 -17.76
C GLY A 517 -17.86 32.07 -19.27
N VAL A 518 -17.87 30.80 -19.69
CA VAL A 518 -18.15 30.42 -21.08
C VAL A 518 -19.64 30.08 -21.11
N LYS A 519 -20.47 30.93 -21.74
CA LYS A 519 -21.85 30.56 -22.11
C LYS A 519 -21.81 29.11 -22.61
N GLU A 520 -22.60 28.22 -22.02
CA GLU A 520 -22.74 26.84 -22.51
C GLU A 520 -22.97 26.91 -24.02
N ALA A 521 -21.98 26.46 -24.80
CA ALA A 521 -22.04 26.43 -26.26
C ALA A 521 -22.92 25.26 -26.71
N GLY A 522 -24.15 25.24 -26.21
CA GLY A 522 -25.24 24.38 -26.61
C GLY A 522 -26.37 25.28 -27.07
N HIS A 523 -26.45 25.45 -28.40
CA HIS A 523 -27.60 25.97 -29.16
C HIS A 523 -27.72 27.50 -29.30
N ASP A 524 -26.85 28.10 -30.12
CA ASP A 524 -27.22 29.30 -30.92
C ASP A 524 -26.85 29.15 -32.41
N TYR A 525 -26.19 28.03 -32.80
CA TYR A 525 -25.73 27.84 -34.18
C TYR A 525 -26.11 26.46 -34.73
N TYR A 526 -26.65 26.46 -35.94
CA TYR A 526 -26.98 25.26 -36.70
C TYR A 526 -25.70 24.61 -37.25
N PRO A 527 -25.54 23.28 -37.07
CA PRO A 527 -24.39 22.56 -37.61
C PRO A 527 -24.42 22.58 -39.13
N ALA A 528 -23.27 22.88 -39.75
CA ALA A 528 -23.20 22.94 -41.20
C ALA A 528 -23.37 21.55 -41.83
N PRO A 529 -24.23 21.41 -42.84
CA PRO A 529 -24.51 20.13 -43.48
C PRO A 529 -23.26 19.54 -44.12
N LYS A 530 -23.26 18.22 -44.29
CA LYS A 530 -22.29 17.55 -45.15
C LYS A 530 -22.59 17.89 -46.61
N THR A 531 -21.60 17.76 -47.48
CA THR A 531 -21.76 18.19 -48.89
C THR A 531 -22.79 17.34 -49.61
N GLU A 532 -22.89 16.08 -49.23
CA GLU A 532 -23.80 15.08 -49.73
C GLU A 532 -25.24 15.31 -49.25
N GLU A 533 -25.41 16.06 -48.15
CA GLU A 533 -26.71 16.42 -47.56
C GLU A 533 -27.31 17.69 -48.21
N ILE A 534 -26.51 18.43 -49.00
CA ILE A 534 -27.00 19.60 -49.72
C ILE A 534 -27.63 19.13 -51.04
N LYS A 535 -28.94 19.32 -51.19
CA LYS A 535 -29.69 18.89 -52.38
C LYS A 535 -30.33 20.08 -53.11
N GLY A 536 -30.73 19.87 -54.36
CA GLY A 536 -31.49 20.85 -55.15
C GLY A 536 -30.68 22.02 -55.74
N LEU A 537 -29.37 22.11 -55.47
CA LEU A 537 -28.49 23.17 -55.98
C LEU A 537 -27.44 22.67 -57.02
N GLY A 538 -27.72 21.51 -57.64
CA GLY A 538 -26.81 20.83 -58.56
C GLY A 538 -25.61 20.19 -57.87
N GLU A 539 -24.57 19.86 -58.64
CA GLU A 539 -23.32 19.33 -58.09
C GLU A 539 -22.52 20.43 -57.38
N LEU A 540 -22.21 20.20 -56.11
CA LEU A 540 -21.44 21.14 -55.27
C LEU A 540 -20.08 20.55 -54.92
N LYS A 541 -19.03 21.36 -55.07
CA LYS A 541 -17.67 21.04 -54.61
C LYS A 541 -17.29 21.95 -53.46
N ARG A 542 -16.56 21.43 -52.48
CA ARG A 542 -16.04 22.27 -51.38
C ARG A 542 -15.05 23.30 -51.93
N GLY A 543 -15.25 24.55 -51.54
CA GLY A 543 -14.36 25.66 -51.87
C GLY A 543 -13.50 26.09 -50.66
N PRO A 544 -12.43 26.87 -50.90
CA PRO A 544 -11.63 27.45 -49.82
C PRO A 544 -12.47 28.41 -48.98
N GLN A 545 -12.40 28.29 -47.65
CA GLN A 545 -13.12 29.17 -46.73
C GLN A 545 -12.40 30.52 -46.66
N LYS A 546 -13.08 31.61 -47.06
CA LYS A 546 -12.50 32.96 -47.11
C LYS A 546 -13.21 33.96 -46.20
N THR A 547 -14.54 33.93 -46.16
CA THR A 547 -15.35 34.87 -45.35
C THR A 547 -15.22 34.57 -43.84
N PRO A 548 -14.80 35.55 -43.00
CA PRO A 548 -14.77 35.38 -41.55
C PRO A 548 -16.18 35.22 -40.93
N LYS A 549 -16.28 34.52 -39.80
CA LYS A 549 -17.52 34.50 -38.99
C LYS A 549 -17.61 35.75 -38.11
N GLN A 550 -18.81 36.31 -37.93
CA GLN A 550 -18.99 37.59 -37.22
C GLN A 550 -18.76 37.52 -35.71
N ASN A 551 -19.06 36.40 -35.05
CA ASN A 551 -19.01 36.27 -33.58
C ASN A 551 -18.21 35.04 -33.09
N GLY A 552 -17.12 34.69 -33.76
CA GLY A 552 -16.28 33.57 -33.32
C GLY A 552 -15.03 33.35 -34.17
N GLY A 553 -14.18 32.42 -33.72
CA GLY A 553 -13.00 32.00 -34.48
C GLY A 553 -13.36 31.18 -35.72
N GLY A 554 -12.75 31.51 -36.87
CA GLY A 554 -12.83 30.72 -38.11
C GLY A 554 -13.60 31.39 -39.25
N LYS A 555 -13.71 30.65 -40.37
CA LYS A 555 -14.30 31.13 -41.62
C LYS A 555 -15.56 30.33 -41.97
N ARG A 556 -16.46 30.91 -42.77
CA ARG A 556 -17.71 30.28 -43.21
C ARG A 556 -17.40 29.08 -44.12
N LYS A 557 -18.12 27.97 -43.95
CA LYS A 557 -17.99 26.82 -44.86
C LYS A 557 -18.51 27.24 -46.24
N ARG A 558 -17.75 26.93 -47.29
CA ARG A 558 -18.00 27.38 -48.65
C ARG A 558 -18.10 26.22 -49.63
N TRP A 559 -19.05 26.31 -50.54
CA TRP A 559 -19.21 25.43 -51.69
C TRP A 559 -19.27 26.23 -52.99
N ILE A 560 -18.87 25.58 -54.07
CA ILE A 560 -18.89 26.12 -55.42
C ILE A 560 -19.82 25.23 -56.25
N GLY A 561 -20.81 25.85 -56.86
CA GLY A 561 -21.85 25.20 -57.66
C GLY A 561 -21.95 25.76 -59.07
N GLU A 562 -22.84 25.15 -59.86
CA GLU A 562 -23.14 25.56 -61.24
C GLU A 562 -21.88 25.78 -62.10
N LYS A 563 -21.01 24.75 -62.17
CA LYS A 563 -19.75 24.78 -62.92
C LYS A 563 -18.86 26.00 -62.58
N GLY A 564 -18.86 26.42 -61.32
CA GLY A 564 -17.99 27.52 -60.87
C GLY A 564 -18.61 28.91 -60.98
N ARG A 565 -19.91 29.04 -61.23
CA ARG A 565 -20.58 30.35 -61.36
C ARG A 565 -21.21 30.86 -60.07
N ARG A 566 -21.47 29.98 -59.10
CA ARG A 566 -22.09 30.31 -57.81
C ARG A 566 -21.27 29.82 -56.64
N ILE A 567 -21.26 30.62 -55.59
CA ILE A 567 -20.71 30.30 -54.27
C ILE A 567 -21.88 30.16 -53.29
N TYR A 568 -21.83 29.15 -52.43
CA TYR A 568 -22.78 28.99 -51.34
C TYR A 568 -22.01 28.94 -50.02
N GLU A 569 -22.38 29.78 -49.05
CA GLU A 569 -21.79 29.79 -47.72
C GLU A 569 -22.80 29.40 -46.64
N TRP A 570 -22.37 28.61 -45.67
CA TRP A 570 -23.23 28.25 -44.53
C TRP A 570 -23.39 29.42 -43.57
N ASP A 571 -24.63 29.86 -43.39
CA ASP A 571 -25.00 30.70 -42.28
C ASP A 571 -25.40 29.84 -41.08
N SER A 572 -24.45 29.71 -40.15
CA SER A 572 -24.69 28.94 -38.93
C SER A 572 -25.68 29.59 -37.99
N GLN A 573 -26.00 30.89 -38.13
CA GLN A 573 -27.00 31.54 -37.25
C GLN A 573 -28.42 31.14 -37.61
N HIS A 574 -28.69 30.98 -38.91
CA HIS A 574 -30.04 30.75 -39.41
C HIS A 574 -30.25 29.32 -39.97
N GLY A 575 -29.18 28.55 -40.15
CA GLY A 575 -29.27 27.15 -40.59
C GLY A 575 -29.54 27.00 -42.08
N GLU A 576 -29.03 27.94 -42.87
CA GLU A 576 -29.35 28.09 -44.30
C GLU A 576 -28.10 28.41 -45.14
N LEU A 577 -28.22 28.29 -46.45
CA LEU A 577 -27.15 28.59 -47.39
C LEU A 577 -27.36 29.99 -48.00
N GLU A 578 -26.41 30.90 -47.79
CA GLU A 578 -26.36 32.16 -48.53
C GLU A 578 -25.64 31.95 -49.86
N GLY A 579 -26.32 32.26 -50.96
CA GLY A 579 -25.78 32.17 -52.32
C GLY A 579 -25.18 33.48 -52.80
N TYR A 580 -24.07 33.40 -53.53
CA TYR A 580 -23.36 34.53 -54.12
C TYR A 580 -22.93 34.24 -55.56
N ARG A 581 -22.92 35.27 -56.41
CA ARG A 581 -22.42 35.19 -57.77
C ARG A 581 -20.89 35.28 -57.80
N VAL A 582 -20.22 34.39 -58.54
CA VAL A 582 -18.74 34.34 -58.56
C VAL A 582 -18.11 35.55 -59.26
N SER A 583 -18.78 36.15 -60.24
CA SER A 583 -18.20 37.26 -61.02
C SER A 583 -17.99 38.56 -60.24
N ASP A 584 -18.88 38.86 -59.29
CA ASP A 584 -18.90 40.14 -58.56
C ASP A 584 -19.08 39.97 -57.05
N GLY A 585 -19.36 38.75 -56.58
CA GLY A 585 -19.59 38.43 -55.17
C GLY A 585 -20.95 38.87 -54.66
N GLN A 586 -21.88 39.28 -55.54
CA GLN A 586 -23.19 39.78 -55.13
C GLN A 586 -24.07 38.66 -54.57
N HIS A 587 -24.80 38.93 -53.48
CA HIS A 587 -25.75 38.00 -52.91
C HIS A 587 -26.90 37.72 -53.89
N ILE A 588 -27.22 36.45 -54.11
CA ILE A 588 -28.26 35.99 -55.05
C ILE A 588 -29.47 35.38 -54.35
N GLY A 589 -29.41 35.23 -53.02
CA GLY A 589 -30.51 34.75 -52.20
C GLY A 589 -30.08 33.74 -51.16
N VAL A 590 -31.04 33.35 -50.33
CA VAL A 590 -30.89 32.37 -49.27
C VAL A 590 -31.59 31.08 -49.68
N PHE A 591 -30.98 29.93 -49.44
CA PHE A 591 -31.45 28.63 -49.92
C PHE A 591 -31.52 27.60 -48.78
N ASP A 592 -32.58 26.80 -48.78
CA ASP A 592 -32.72 25.65 -47.90
C ASP A 592 -31.76 24.53 -48.33
N HIS A 593 -30.95 24.02 -47.40
CA HIS A 593 -29.92 23.05 -47.74
C HIS A 593 -30.46 21.66 -48.10
N LYS A 594 -31.66 21.28 -47.62
CA LYS A 594 -32.24 19.95 -47.86
C LYS A 594 -32.99 19.87 -49.19
N THR A 595 -33.51 20.99 -49.66
CA THR A 595 -34.40 21.05 -50.83
C THR A 595 -33.86 21.90 -51.98
N GLY A 596 -32.92 22.82 -51.70
CA GLY A 596 -32.41 23.79 -52.66
C GLY A 596 -33.40 24.91 -53.00
N LYS A 597 -34.56 24.94 -52.34
CA LYS A 597 -35.55 26.01 -52.53
C LYS A 597 -35.01 27.33 -52.00
N GLN A 598 -35.24 28.40 -52.76
CA GLN A 598 -34.91 29.74 -52.33
C GLN A 598 -35.87 30.18 -51.21
N LEU A 599 -35.32 30.49 -50.05
CA LEU A 599 -36.02 30.98 -48.85
C LEU A 599 -36.15 32.51 -48.86
N ALA A 600 -35.15 33.22 -49.38
CA ALA A 600 -35.17 34.67 -49.51
C ALA A 600 -34.53 35.14 -50.83
N ALA A 601 -35.04 36.26 -51.35
CA ALA A 601 -34.54 36.90 -52.57
C ALA A 601 -33.12 37.48 -52.38
N ALA A 602 -32.49 37.86 -53.49
CA ALA A 602 -31.22 38.55 -53.49
C ALA A 602 -31.28 39.85 -52.66
N ASP A 603 -30.23 40.12 -51.89
CA ASP A 603 -30.08 41.35 -51.11
C ASP A 603 -28.96 42.20 -51.73
N PRO A 604 -29.27 43.32 -52.40
CA PRO A 604 -28.26 44.18 -53.01
C PRO A 604 -27.20 44.70 -52.02
N LYS A 605 -27.51 44.75 -50.72
CA LYS A 605 -26.59 45.24 -49.68
C LYS A 605 -25.59 44.18 -49.20
N ARG A 606 -25.80 42.89 -49.52
CA ARG A 606 -24.91 41.79 -49.15
C ARG A 606 -23.99 41.40 -50.30
N SER A 607 -22.68 41.37 -50.04
CA SER A 607 -21.68 40.95 -51.02
C SER A 607 -20.45 40.37 -50.34
N ILE A 608 -19.86 39.35 -50.97
CA ILE A 608 -18.58 38.74 -50.60
C ILE A 608 -17.46 39.11 -51.55
N LYS A 609 -17.56 40.22 -52.31
CA LYS A 609 -16.54 40.65 -53.28
C LYS A 609 -15.12 40.69 -52.70
N LYS A 610 -14.98 41.10 -51.44
CA LYS A 610 -13.69 41.14 -50.71
C LYS A 610 -13.10 39.74 -50.43
N PHE A 611 -13.88 38.68 -50.61
CA PHE A 611 -13.56 37.31 -50.22
C PHE A 611 -13.79 36.30 -51.37
N LEU A 612 -13.89 36.74 -52.63
CA LEU A 612 -13.98 35.85 -53.79
C LEU A 612 -12.73 34.97 -53.92
#